data_AF-A0A292PJ13-F1
#
_entry.id   AF-A0A292PJ13-F1
#
_cell.length_a   1.000
_cell.length_b   1.000
_cell.length_c   1.000
_cell.angle_alpha   90.00
_cell.angle_beta   90.00
_cell.angle_gamma   90.00
#
_symmetry.space_group_name_H-M   'P 1'
#
loop_
_entity.id
_entity.type
_entity.pdbx_description
1 polymer ?
#
loop_
_entity_poly.entity_id
_entity_poly.type
_entity_poly.pdbx_seq_one_letter_code
_entity_poly.pdbx_strand_id
1 'polypeptide(L)'
;MRLLTIEELSKADGEVRIGNVTEEIQTSSSRSELRRVLRGRTNTGTLINFCETLQINYSAMVEEMVRYIQRTVADELRVPTNSSELGLLPVEQFTKLEIPVPDFQSTDVFQIHRARCTGTNTFRNAALRNDWIWIQVGGVDSCGDLRGRCVARLLGLFKIRNVRSKAGGVTRLALVQVLDPVNSGRFYNMSGHIRVCKRSSGRDMRIVNIGVVIG
;
A
#
# COMPACT_ATOMS: atom_id res chain seq x y z
N MET A 1 -9.60 11.86 23.89
CA MET A 1 -9.56 12.03 22.42
C MET A 1 -9.10 13.46 22.16
N ARG A 2 -7.80 13.69 21.90
CA ARG A 2 -7.26 15.02 21.58
C ARG A 2 -7.13 15.10 20.06
N LEU A 3 -7.90 15.98 19.44
CA LEU A 3 -7.72 16.33 18.03
C LEU A 3 -6.37 17.04 17.92
N LEU A 4 -5.43 16.42 17.20
CA LEU A 4 -4.20 17.10 16.80
C LEU A 4 -4.60 18.31 15.97
N THR A 5 -4.20 19.48 16.43
CA THR A 5 -4.46 20.73 15.71
C THR A 5 -3.46 20.87 14.57
N ILE A 6 -3.83 21.60 13.52
CA ILE A 6 -3.00 21.82 12.32
C ILE A 6 -1.59 22.36 12.68
N GLU A 7 -1.45 23.03 13.84
CA GLU A 7 -0.19 23.54 14.39
C GLU A 7 0.79 22.47 14.87
N GLU A 8 0.32 21.25 15.16
CA GLU A 8 1.18 20.13 15.58
C GLU A 8 1.73 19.37 14.38
N LEU A 9 1.05 19.43 13.22
CA LEU A 9 1.55 18.88 11.96
C LEU A 9 2.55 19.81 11.24
N SER A 10 2.56 21.10 11.57
CA SER A 10 3.52 22.08 11.04
C SER A 10 4.83 22.15 11.83
N LYS A 11 4.91 21.55 13.04
CA LYS A 11 6.13 21.51 13.87
C LYS A 11 7.10 20.38 13.52
N ALA A 12 6.81 19.56 12.50
CA ALA A 12 7.76 18.56 12.00
C ALA A 12 8.86 19.16 11.09
N ASP A 13 8.84 20.48 10.85
CA ASP A 13 9.98 21.22 10.30
C ASP A 13 10.87 21.67 11.46
N GLY A 14 11.73 20.76 11.90
CA GLY A 14 12.82 21.05 12.83
C GLY A 14 14.17 20.77 12.19
N GLU A 15 14.71 21.72 11.42
CA GLU A 15 16.16 21.87 11.35
C GLU A 15 16.65 22.29 12.74
N VAL A 16 17.03 21.30 13.55
CA VAL A 16 17.79 21.55 14.78
C VAL A 16 19.25 21.77 14.36
N ARG A 17 19.61 23.03 14.04
CA ARG A 17 21.02 23.45 14.10
C ARG A 17 21.38 23.70 15.55
N ILE A 18 21.91 22.68 16.22
CA ILE A 18 22.61 22.83 17.51
C ILE A 18 24.00 22.22 17.35
N GLY A 19 25.02 23.09 17.34
CA GLY A 19 26.40 22.80 17.78
C GLY A 19 27.22 21.79 16.97
N ASN A 20 28.46 22.17 16.64
CA ASN A 20 29.45 21.32 15.97
C ASN A 20 29.93 20.15 16.86
N VAL A 21 29.08 19.15 17.06
CA VAL A 21 29.48 17.84 17.60
C VAL A 21 28.91 16.79 16.66
N THR A 22 29.78 16.26 15.81
CA THR A 22 29.49 15.09 14.98
C THR A 22 29.52 13.87 15.89
N GLU A 23 28.46 13.67 16.67
CA GLU A 23 28.17 12.35 17.21
C GLU A 23 27.58 11.51 16.08
N GLU A 24 28.41 10.62 15.52
CA GLU A 24 27.90 9.44 14.82
C GLU A 24 27.05 8.66 15.81
N ILE A 25 25.75 8.92 15.80
CA ILE A 25 24.77 8.00 16.38
C ILE A 25 24.91 6.72 15.56
N GLN A 26 25.67 5.77 16.10
CA GLN A 26 25.61 4.37 15.72
C GLN A 26 24.15 3.95 15.82
N THR A 27 23.45 4.00 14.70
CA THR A 27 22.09 3.51 14.55
C THR A 27 22.19 2.00 14.59
N SER A 28 22.21 1.47 15.81
CA SER A 28 22.23 0.06 16.13
C SER A 28 21.29 -0.72 15.22
N SER A 29 21.83 -1.79 14.66
CA SER A 29 21.31 -2.64 13.60
C SER A 29 20.09 -3.51 13.99
N SER A 30 19.08 -2.98 14.68
CA SER A 30 17.86 -3.71 15.05
C SER A 30 16.62 -3.33 14.22
N ARG A 31 16.74 -2.52 13.16
CA ARG A 31 15.64 -2.10 12.25
C ARG A 31 14.97 -3.24 11.46
N SER A 32 15.26 -4.51 11.76
CA SER A 32 14.64 -5.69 11.14
C SER A 32 13.17 -5.89 11.53
N GLU A 33 12.65 -5.20 12.56
CA GLU A 33 11.32 -5.48 13.12
C GLU A 33 10.15 -4.66 12.54
N LEU A 34 10.41 -3.60 11.76
CA LEU A 34 9.35 -2.73 11.22
C LEU A 34 8.85 -3.13 9.83
N ARG A 35 8.74 -4.44 9.59
CA ARG A 35 8.29 -4.96 8.31
C ARG A 35 6.80 -5.25 8.34
N ARG A 36 6.10 -4.73 7.32
CA ARG A 36 4.71 -5.09 7.06
C ARG A 36 4.59 -6.59 6.78
N VAL A 37 3.64 -7.26 7.40
CA VAL A 37 3.51 -8.73 7.34
C VAL A 37 2.22 -9.13 6.65
N LEU A 38 2.35 -10.00 5.65
CA LEU A 38 1.23 -10.67 5.00
C LEU A 38 0.82 -11.92 5.78
N ARG A 39 -0.48 -12.09 6.03
CA ARG A 39 -1.06 -13.17 6.83
C ARG A 39 -2.31 -13.75 6.15
N GLY A 40 -2.71 -14.94 6.62
CA GLY A 40 -3.88 -15.64 6.08
C GLY A 40 -3.66 -16.07 4.65
N ARG A 41 -2.55 -16.77 4.42
CA ARG A 41 -2.15 -17.31 3.11
C ARG A 41 -3.25 -18.25 2.61
N THR A 42 -3.61 -18.11 1.34
CA THR A 42 -4.48 -19.04 0.62
C THR A 42 -3.70 -19.68 -0.52
N ASN A 43 -4.00 -20.95 -0.83
CA ASN A 43 -3.39 -21.62 -1.98
C ASN A 43 -3.79 -20.87 -3.25
N THR A 44 -2.80 -20.43 -3.99
CA THR A 44 -2.99 -19.77 -5.28
C THR A 44 -1.91 -20.30 -6.21
N GLY A 45 -2.32 -20.60 -7.44
CA GLY A 45 -1.45 -21.15 -8.46
C GLY A 45 -0.81 -20.03 -9.25
N THR A 46 -1.59 -19.48 -10.17
CA THR A 46 -1.13 -18.50 -11.15
C THR A 46 -1.83 -17.14 -11.00
N LEU A 47 -1.38 -16.13 -11.73
CA LEU A 47 -2.04 -14.83 -11.80
C LEU A 47 -3.47 -14.94 -12.36
N ILE A 48 -3.72 -15.89 -13.28
CA ILE A 48 -5.05 -16.16 -13.82
C ILE A 48 -5.99 -16.62 -12.70
N ASN A 49 -5.59 -17.62 -11.91
CA ASN A 49 -6.40 -18.12 -10.79
C ASN A 49 -6.66 -17.03 -9.74
N PHE A 50 -5.69 -16.14 -9.52
CA PHE A 50 -5.86 -14.99 -8.63
C PHE A 50 -6.94 -14.02 -9.15
N CYS A 51 -6.95 -13.72 -10.45
CA CYS A 51 -7.98 -12.88 -11.06
C CYS A 51 -9.37 -13.51 -10.97
N GLU A 52 -9.48 -14.80 -11.27
CA GLU A 52 -10.73 -15.57 -11.14
C GLU A 52 -11.27 -15.52 -9.72
N THR A 53 -10.41 -15.74 -8.73
CA THR A 53 -10.77 -15.70 -7.31
C THR A 53 -11.31 -14.33 -6.91
N LEU A 54 -10.71 -13.24 -7.42
CA LEU A 54 -11.16 -11.88 -7.13
C LEU A 54 -12.29 -11.38 -8.05
N GLN A 55 -12.72 -12.18 -9.03
CA GLN A 55 -13.65 -11.78 -10.10
C GLN A 55 -13.20 -10.51 -10.82
N ILE A 56 -11.90 -10.42 -11.12
CA ILE A 56 -11.28 -9.30 -11.80
C ILE A 56 -10.96 -9.70 -13.24
N ASN A 57 -11.20 -8.77 -14.16
CA ASN A 57 -10.86 -8.97 -15.56
C ASN A 57 -9.33 -9.14 -15.70
N TYR A 58 -8.93 -10.29 -16.24
CA TYR A 58 -7.51 -10.66 -16.37
C TYR A 58 -6.71 -9.68 -17.25
N SER A 59 -7.27 -9.21 -18.37
CA SER A 59 -6.55 -8.26 -19.24
C SER A 59 -6.30 -6.93 -18.52
N ALA A 60 -7.29 -6.42 -17.77
CA ALA A 60 -7.11 -5.23 -16.94
C ALA A 60 -6.03 -5.43 -15.85
N MET A 61 -5.99 -6.61 -15.20
CA MET A 61 -4.95 -6.93 -14.22
C MET A 61 -3.55 -6.95 -14.85
N VAL A 62 -3.40 -7.57 -16.02
CA VAL A 62 -2.12 -7.63 -16.74
C VAL A 62 -1.66 -6.25 -17.18
N GLU A 63 -2.56 -5.41 -17.70
CA GLU A 63 -2.25 -4.02 -18.06
C GLU A 63 -1.75 -3.22 -16.86
N GLU A 64 -2.37 -3.36 -15.68
CA GLU A 64 -1.89 -2.71 -14.45
C GLU A 64 -0.55 -3.30 -13.98
N MET A 65 -0.32 -4.61 -14.11
CA MET A 65 0.97 -5.23 -13.79
C MET A 65 2.09 -4.67 -14.67
N VAL A 66 1.88 -4.59 -15.99
CA VAL A 66 2.84 -4.01 -16.94
C VAL A 66 3.12 -2.56 -16.58
N ARG A 67 2.09 -1.78 -16.29
CA ARG A 67 2.24 -0.38 -15.89
C ARG A 67 3.00 -0.23 -14.57
N TYR A 68 2.72 -1.09 -13.60
CA TYR A 68 3.45 -1.12 -12.34
C TYR A 68 4.94 -1.42 -12.55
N ILE A 69 5.26 -2.42 -13.39
CA ILE A 69 6.64 -2.78 -13.74
C ILE A 69 7.34 -1.61 -14.43
N GLN A 70 6.71 -0.97 -15.42
CA GLN A 70 7.26 0.18 -16.14
C GLN A 70 7.55 1.39 -15.24
N ARG A 71 6.79 1.56 -14.16
CA ARG A 71 6.96 2.67 -13.21
C ARG A 71 8.02 2.40 -12.15
N THR A 72 8.44 1.14 -11.97
CA THR A 72 9.41 0.79 -10.93
C THR A 72 10.80 0.73 -11.53
N VAL A 73 11.80 1.22 -10.80
CA VAL A 73 13.19 1.28 -11.27
C VAL A 73 13.69 -0.13 -11.61
N ALA A 74 14.35 -0.27 -12.77
CA ALA A 74 14.65 -1.54 -13.43
C ALA A 74 15.41 -2.56 -12.55
N ASP A 75 16.20 -2.11 -11.58
CA ASP A 75 16.98 -2.99 -10.71
C ASP A 75 16.16 -3.62 -9.57
N GLU A 76 15.03 -3.03 -9.18
CA GLU A 76 14.24 -3.48 -8.03
C GLU A 76 13.18 -4.53 -8.41
N LEU A 77 12.78 -4.58 -9.68
CA LEU A 77 11.69 -5.43 -10.13
C LEU A 77 12.02 -6.27 -11.35
N ARG A 78 12.47 -7.49 -11.06
CA ARG A 78 12.62 -8.56 -12.03
C ARG A 78 11.26 -9.25 -12.19
N VAL A 79 10.26 -8.62 -12.79
CA VAL A 79 9.04 -9.32 -13.23
C VAL A 79 8.95 -9.16 -14.74
N PRO A 80 8.67 -10.22 -15.52
CA PRO A 80 8.58 -10.12 -16.96
C PRO A 80 7.53 -9.11 -17.40
N THR A 81 7.81 -8.36 -18.46
CA THR A 81 6.87 -7.43 -19.11
C THR A 81 5.95 -8.12 -20.12
N ASN A 82 6.29 -9.35 -20.53
CA ASN A 82 5.48 -10.15 -21.44
C ASN A 82 4.20 -10.65 -20.73
N SER A 83 3.04 -10.33 -21.31
CA SER A 83 1.71 -10.67 -20.75
C SER A 83 1.46 -12.17 -20.60
N SER A 84 1.90 -12.98 -21.56
CA SER A 84 1.78 -14.45 -21.51
C SER A 84 2.62 -15.03 -20.38
N GLU A 85 3.81 -14.48 -20.15
CA GLU A 85 4.68 -14.92 -19.06
C GLU A 85 4.16 -14.50 -17.70
N LEU A 86 3.62 -13.28 -17.57
CA LEU A 86 2.98 -12.78 -16.35
C LEU A 86 1.86 -13.70 -15.87
N GLY A 87 1.06 -14.23 -16.79
CA GLY A 87 -0.05 -15.12 -16.50
C GLY A 87 0.37 -16.41 -15.79
N LEU A 88 1.56 -16.92 -16.11
CA LEU A 88 2.09 -18.20 -15.61
C LEU A 88 2.92 -18.06 -14.32
N LEU A 89 3.14 -16.84 -13.84
CA LEU A 89 3.94 -16.63 -12.64
C LEU A 89 3.23 -17.20 -11.41
N PRO A 90 3.97 -17.90 -10.52
CA PRO A 90 3.44 -18.34 -9.25
C PRO A 90 2.99 -17.16 -8.40
N VAL A 91 1.73 -17.21 -7.95
CA VAL A 91 1.12 -16.19 -7.09
C VAL A 91 0.69 -16.82 -5.78
N GLU A 92 1.02 -16.18 -4.66
CA GLU A 92 0.48 -16.52 -3.34
C GLU A 92 -0.42 -15.38 -2.86
N GLN A 93 -1.68 -15.67 -2.53
CA GLN A 93 -2.66 -14.73 -2.05
C GLN A 93 -2.73 -14.74 -0.51
N PHE A 94 -3.08 -13.58 0.03
CA PHE A 94 -3.20 -13.33 1.46
C PHE A 94 -4.50 -12.56 1.73
N THR A 95 -5.03 -12.70 2.95
CA THR A 95 -6.29 -12.07 3.36
C THR A 95 -6.10 -10.93 4.36
N LYS A 96 -4.89 -10.77 4.90
CA LYS A 96 -4.58 -9.75 5.90
C LYS A 96 -3.18 -9.17 5.72
N LEU A 97 -3.10 -7.86 5.88
CA LEU A 97 -1.86 -7.08 5.98
C LEU A 97 -1.75 -6.51 7.41
N GLU A 98 -0.66 -6.81 8.08
CA GLU A 98 -0.28 -6.23 9.37
C GLU A 98 0.69 -5.08 9.14
N ILE A 99 0.32 -3.89 9.63
CA ILE A 99 1.04 -2.65 9.43
C ILE A 99 1.48 -2.14 10.81
N PRO A 100 2.79 -2.09 11.11
CA PRO A 100 3.25 -1.46 12.33
C PRO A 100 3.08 0.06 12.22
N VAL A 101 2.41 0.64 13.21
CA VAL A 101 2.17 2.08 13.31
C VAL A 101 2.80 2.55 14.62
N PRO A 102 3.69 3.55 14.59
CA PRO A 102 4.25 4.11 15.82
C PRO A 102 3.14 4.56 16.76
N ASP A 103 3.28 4.26 18.05
CA ASP A 103 2.39 4.79 19.05
C ASP A 103 2.53 6.31 19.11
N PHE A 104 1.41 7.00 19.32
CA PHE A 104 1.40 8.46 19.35
C PHE A 104 2.25 9.03 20.50
N GLN A 105 2.39 8.29 21.61
CA GLN A 105 3.12 8.75 22.80
C GLN A 105 4.56 8.24 22.86
N SER A 106 4.91 7.19 22.12
CA SER A 106 6.25 6.60 22.16
C SER A 106 6.63 6.04 20.79
N THR A 107 7.72 6.57 20.23
CA THR A 107 8.24 6.18 18.90
C THR A 107 8.83 4.77 18.87
N ASP A 108 9.14 4.21 20.04
CA ASP A 108 9.70 2.86 20.18
C ASP A 108 8.63 1.79 20.40
N VAL A 109 7.37 2.21 20.62
CA VAL A 109 6.22 1.33 20.76
C VAL A 109 5.43 1.36 19.46
N PHE A 110 4.97 0.20 19.01
CA PHE A 110 4.19 0.09 17.78
C PHE A 110 2.86 -0.60 18.04
N GLN A 111 1.80 -0.03 17.49
CA GLN A 111 0.51 -0.69 17.37
C GLN A 111 0.41 -1.39 16.03
N ILE A 112 -0.07 -2.64 16.03
CA ILE A 112 -0.25 -3.39 14.78
C ILE A 112 -1.65 -3.15 14.23
N HIS A 113 -1.73 -2.27 13.25
CA HIS A 113 -2.93 -2.09 12.44
C HIS A 113 -3.11 -3.28 11.50
N ARG A 114 -4.36 -3.71 11.29
CA ARG A 114 -4.68 -4.92 10.52
C ARG A 114 -5.69 -4.59 9.44
N ALA A 115 -5.21 -4.48 8.19
CA ALA A 115 -6.06 -4.33 7.03
C ALA A 115 -6.42 -5.71 6.46
N ARG A 116 -7.72 -5.96 6.26
CA ARG A 116 -8.26 -7.20 5.71
C ARG A 116 -8.76 -6.99 4.28
N CYS A 117 -8.59 -8.02 3.47
CA CYS A 117 -9.18 -8.16 2.15
C CYS A 117 -9.73 -9.60 2.06
N THR A 118 -11.05 -9.73 1.95
CA THR A 118 -11.68 -11.03 1.68
C THR A 118 -11.90 -11.27 0.19
N GLY A 119 -11.60 -10.28 -0.65
CA GLY A 119 -11.87 -10.35 -2.09
C GLY A 119 -13.38 -10.45 -2.32
N THR A 120 -13.80 -11.54 -2.95
CA THR A 120 -15.20 -11.90 -3.25
C THR A 120 -15.82 -12.83 -2.21
N ASN A 121 -15.04 -13.29 -1.23
CA ASN A 121 -15.54 -14.18 -0.18
C ASN A 121 -16.24 -13.38 0.92
N THR A 122 -17.34 -13.94 1.42
CA THR A 122 -18.07 -13.40 2.58
C THR A 122 -17.20 -13.44 3.83
N PHE A 123 -17.30 -12.40 4.66
CA PHE A 123 -16.60 -12.36 5.94
C PHE A 123 -17.57 -12.72 7.06
N ARG A 124 -17.37 -13.89 7.70
CA ARG A 124 -18.24 -14.36 8.81
C ARG A 124 -19.73 -14.40 8.43
N ASN A 125 -20.05 -14.94 7.25
CA ASN A 125 -21.41 -14.99 6.70
C ASN A 125 -22.05 -13.60 6.46
N ALA A 126 -21.25 -12.53 6.47
CA ALA A 126 -21.68 -11.18 6.18
C ALA A 126 -21.05 -10.67 4.87
N ALA A 127 -21.28 -9.38 4.57
CA ALA A 127 -20.75 -8.71 3.40
C ALA A 127 -19.22 -8.80 3.28
N LEU A 128 -18.74 -8.57 2.05
CA LEU A 128 -17.31 -8.55 1.71
C LEU A 128 -16.57 -7.52 2.59
N ARG A 129 -15.42 -7.91 3.13
CA ARG A 129 -14.59 -7.02 3.95
C ARG A 129 -13.29 -6.68 3.22
N ASN A 130 -13.33 -5.51 2.60
CA ASN A 130 -12.21 -4.88 1.91
C ASN A 130 -11.96 -3.54 2.59
N ASP A 131 -11.00 -3.54 3.52
CA ASP A 131 -10.71 -2.41 4.40
C ASP A 131 -10.13 -1.22 3.60
N TRP A 132 -10.35 -0.01 4.11
CA TRP A 132 -9.74 1.20 3.59
C TRP A 132 -8.31 1.33 4.09
N ILE A 133 -7.42 1.75 3.20
CA ILE A 133 -6.00 1.97 3.50
C ILE A 133 -5.54 3.30 2.93
N TRP A 134 -4.47 3.82 3.50
CA TRP A 134 -3.73 4.94 2.95
C TRP A 134 -2.57 4.41 2.11
N ILE A 135 -2.33 5.04 0.96
CA ILE A 135 -1.19 4.71 0.09
C ILE A 135 -0.43 5.99 -0.27
N GLN A 136 0.91 5.92 -0.29
CA GLN A 136 1.74 7.01 -0.82
C GLN A 136 1.81 6.87 -2.35
N VAL A 137 1.34 7.88 -3.09
CA VAL A 137 1.30 7.86 -4.57
C VAL A 137 2.06 9.01 -5.22
N GLY A 138 2.42 10.05 -4.46
CA GLY A 138 3.16 11.22 -4.94
C GLY A 138 4.05 11.83 -3.86
N GLY A 139 4.68 12.95 -4.18
CA GLY A 139 5.48 13.72 -3.22
C GLY A 139 4.61 14.49 -2.23
N VAL A 140 5.25 15.09 -1.22
CA VAL A 140 4.61 15.88 -0.16
C VAL A 140 3.79 17.06 -0.71
N ASP A 141 4.17 17.56 -1.89
CA ASP A 141 3.50 18.70 -2.53
C ASP A 141 2.27 18.29 -3.37
N SER A 142 1.97 16.99 -3.44
CA SER A 142 0.84 16.47 -4.21
C SER A 142 -0.44 16.38 -3.37
N CYS A 143 -1.61 16.50 -4.00
CA CYS A 143 -2.93 16.22 -3.38
C CYS A 143 -3.31 17.07 -2.15
N GLY A 144 -2.90 18.34 -2.10
CA GLY A 144 -3.34 19.28 -1.05
C GLY A 144 -2.97 18.80 0.36
N ASP A 145 -3.94 18.77 1.26
CA ASP A 145 -3.72 18.39 2.67
C ASP A 145 -3.38 16.90 2.84
N LEU A 146 -3.54 16.08 1.80
CA LEU A 146 -3.15 14.68 1.82
C LEU A 146 -1.65 14.44 1.60
N ARG A 147 -0.88 15.47 1.20
CA ARG A 147 0.59 15.41 1.09
C ARG A 147 1.12 14.19 0.32
N GLY A 148 0.52 13.92 -0.84
CA GLY A 148 0.85 12.82 -1.74
C GLY A 148 0.24 11.47 -1.38
N ARG A 149 -0.62 11.43 -0.36
CA ARG A 149 -1.35 10.23 0.05
C ARG A 149 -2.70 10.16 -0.65
N CYS A 150 -3.17 8.94 -0.85
CA CYS A 150 -4.53 8.68 -1.31
C CYS A 150 -5.20 7.62 -0.43
N VAL A 151 -6.52 7.73 -0.31
CA VAL A 151 -7.35 6.66 0.25
C VAL A 151 -7.60 5.64 -0.86
N ALA A 152 -7.44 4.37 -0.54
CA ALA A 152 -7.76 3.28 -1.43
C ALA A 152 -8.48 2.15 -0.70
N ARG A 153 -9.30 1.39 -1.43
CA ARG A 153 -9.89 0.16 -0.93
C ARG A 153 -8.99 -1.01 -1.25
N LEU A 154 -8.69 -1.85 -0.27
CA LEU A 154 -7.87 -3.04 -0.49
C LEU A 154 -8.68 -4.17 -1.15
N LEU A 155 -8.37 -4.52 -2.40
CA LEU A 155 -9.07 -5.56 -3.15
C LEU A 155 -8.37 -6.92 -3.12
N GLY A 156 -7.04 -6.91 -3.07
CA GLY A 156 -6.22 -8.13 -3.12
C GLY A 156 -4.86 -7.92 -2.47
N LEU A 157 -4.35 -8.94 -1.80
CA LEU A 157 -2.97 -9.00 -1.30
C LEU A 157 -2.31 -10.24 -1.87
N PHE A 158 -1.14 -10.08 -2.47
CA PHE A 158 -0.46 -11.20 -3.09
C PHE A 158 1.06 -11.05 -3.15
N LYS A 159 1.73 -12.17 -3.30
CA LYS A 159 3.14 -12.26 -3.68
C LYS A 159 3.21 -12.83 -5.07
N ILE A 160 4.11 -12.30 -5.88
CA ILE A 160 4.46 -12.87 -7.17
C ILE A 160 5.93 -13.27 -7.15
N ARG A 161 6.24 -14.49 -7.59
CA ARG A 161 7.60 -15.01 -7.63
C ARG A 161 8.12 -15.05 -9.06
N ASN A 162 9.24 -14.38 -9.33
CA ASN A 162 9.92 -14.55 -10.60
C ASN A 162 10.84 -15.77 -10.54
N VAL A 163 10.39 -16.86 -11.15
CA VAL A 163 11.14 -18.11 -11.28
C VAL A 163 12.34 -18.04 -12.22
N ARG A 164 12.38 -17.05 -13.13
CA ARG A 164 13.49 -16.86 -14.07
C ARG A 164 14.66 -16.08 -13.48
N SER A 165 14.43 -15.35 -12.38
CA SER A 165 15.53 -14.67 -11.72
C SER A 165 16.37 -15.69 -10.95
N LYS A 166 17.68 -15.72 -11.19
CA LYS A 166 18.64 -16.55 -10.43
C LYS A 166 18.53 -16.36 -8.90
N ALA A 167 18.05 -15.19 -8.45
CA ALA A 167 17.86 -14.88 -7.04
C ALA A 167 16.46 -15.23 -6.48
N GLY A 168 15.55 -15.76 -7.31
CA GLY A 168 14.19 -16.13 -6.88
C GLY A 168 13.40 -14.94 -6.34
N GLY A 169 13.48 -13.78 -6.99
CA GLY A 169 12.87 -12.53 -6.53
C GLY A 169 11.38 -12.68 -6.22
N VAL A 170 10.98 -12.23 -5.03
CA VAL A 170 9.59 -12.22 -4.57
C VAL A 170 9.13 -10.78 -4.36
N THR A 171 8.12 -10.37 -5.10
CA THR A 171 7.51 -9.05 -4.97
C THR A 171 6.22 -9.17 -4.17
N ARG A 172 6.06 -8.32 -3.14
CA ARG A 172 4.84 -8.25 -2.31
C ARG A 172 3.98 -7.09 -2.77
N LEU A 173 2.78 -7.38 -3.25
CA LEU A 173 1.91 -6.43 -3.92
C LEU A 173 0.52 -6.36 -3.28
N ALA A 174 -0.11 -5.21 -3.43
CA ALA A 174 -1.52 -5.01 -3.13
C ALA A 174 -2.23 -4.52 -4.39
N LEU A 175 -3.39 -5.10 -4.66
CA LEU A 175 -4.36 -4.61 -5.64
C LEU A 175 -5.37 -3.73 -4.89
N VAL A 176 -5.50 -2.48 -5.33
CA VAL A 176 -6.27 -1.46 -4.63
C VAL A 176 -7.19 -0.71 -5.57
N GLN A 177 -8.35 -0.30 -5.08
CA GLN A 177 -9.26 0.64 -5.74
C GLN A 177 -8.98 2.04 -5.19
N VAL A 178 -8.31 2.88 -5.96
CA VAL A 178 -7.98 4.26 -5.58
C VAL A 178 -9.22 5.14 -5.68
N LEU A 179 -9.46 5.93 -4.64
CA LEU A 179 -10.50 6.95 -4.63
C LEU A 179 -9.93 8.30 -5.04
N ASP A 180 -10.76 9.11 -5.72
CA ASP A 180 -10.39 10.48 -6.03
C ASP A 180 -10.74 11.38 -4.84
N PRO A 181 -9.81 12.25 -4.41
CA PRO A 181 -10.12 13.23 -3.39
C PRO A 181 -11.04 14.30 -3.96
N VAL A 182 -12.08 14.65 -3.21
CA VAL A 182 -12.96 15.79 -3.52
C VAL A 182 -12.22 17.07 -3.11
N ASN A 183 -12.45 18.17 -3.83
CA ASN A 183 -11.84 19.47 -3.53
C ASN A 183 -10.29 19.41 -3.49
N SER A 184 -9.69 18.62 -4.39
CA SER A 184 -8.24 18.43 -4.48
C SER A 184 -7.57 17.93 -3.18
N GLY A 185 -8.32 17.23 -2.33
CA GLY A 185 -7.80 16.65 -1.08
C GLY A 185 -7.71 17.63 0.07
N ARG A 186 -8.34 18.81 -0.07
CA ARG A 186 -8.39 19.80 1.01
C ARG A 186 -9.48 19.48 2.03
N PHE A 187 -9.26 19.86 3.28
CA PHE A 187 -10.27 19.76 4.32
C PHE A 187 -11.55 20.51 3.93
N TYR A 188 -12.69 19.91 4.24
CA TYR A 188 -13.96 20.60 4.18
C TYR A 188 -14.13 21.47 5.42
N ASN A 189 -14.06 22.79 5.27
CA ASN A 189 -14.00 23.77 6.38
C ASN A 189 -15.09 23.56 7.44
N MET A 190 -16.29 23.13 7.07
CA MET A 190 -17.39 22.95 8.02
C MET A 190 -17.30 21.66 8.84
N SER A 191 -16.63 20.61 8.33
CA SER A 191 -16.55 19.33 9.01
C SER A 191 -15.15 19.01 9.52
N GLY A 192 -14.09 19.64 8.99
CA GLY A 192 -12.70 19.26 9.26
C GLY A 192 -12.31 17.89 8.69
N HIS A 193 -13.08 17.36 7.73
CA HIS A 193 -12.83 16.06 7.10
C HIS A 193 -12.47 16.22 5.63
N ILE A 194 -11.65 15.31 5.12
CA ILE A 194 -11.38 15.17 3.68
C ILE A 194 -12.41 14.21 3.09
N ARG A 195 -13.03 14.60 1.98
CA ARG A 195 -14.00 13.78 1.27
C ARG A 195 -13.33 13.09 0.10
N VAL A 196 -13.74 11.86 -0.15
CA VAL A 196 -13.25 11.02 -1.25
C VAL A 196 -14.44 10.43 -1.99
N CYS A 197 -14.32 10.25 -3.29
CA CYS A 197 -15.34 9.64 -4.13
C CYS A 197 -14.74 8.55 -5.02
N LYS A 198 -15.62 7.70 -5.57
CA LYS A 198 -15.21 6.76 -6.61
C LYS A 198 -14.74 7.56 -7.83
N ARG A 199 -13.63 7.14 -8.38
CA ARG A 199 -13.05 7.73 -9.58
C ARG A 199 -13.98 7.52 -10.78
N SER A 200 -14.32 8.60 -11.47
CA SER A 200 -15.22 8.59 -12.64
C SER A 200 -14.52 8.12 -13.92
N SER A 201 -13.19 8.19 -13.97
CA SER A 201 -12.39 7.88 -15.17
C SER A 201 -12.28 6.39 -15.52
N GLY A 202 -13.04 5.52 -14.85
CA GLY A 202 -13.13 4.08 -15.15
C GLY A 202 -11.88 3.25 -14.85
N ARG A 203 -10.77 3.88 -14.43
CA ARG A 203 -9.54 3.20 -13.97
C ARG A 203 -9.30 3.48 -12.50
N ASP A 204 -10.09 2.82 -11.66
CA ASP A 204 -9.99 2.90 -10.22
C ASP A 204 -8.99 1.87 -9.65
N MET A 205 -8.72 0.78 -10.34
CA MET A 205 -7.75 -0.23 -9.89
C MET A 205 -6.29 0.18 -10.10
N ARG A 206 -5.45 -0.11 -9.12
CA ARG A 206 -3.98 0.00 -9.20
C ARG A 206 -3.29 -1.13 -8.46
N ILE A 207 -2.09 -1.45 -8.94
CA ILE A 207 -1.15 -2.33 -8.24
C ILE A 207 -0.09 -1.48 -7.57
N VAL A 208 0.15 -1.74 -6.28
CA VAL A 208 1.13 -1.02 -5.48
C VAL A 208 2.01 -1.99 -4.71
N ASN A 209 3.25 -1.58 -4.42
CA ASN A 209 4.10 -2.31 -3.48
C ASN A 209 3.54 -2.17 -2.06
N ILE A 210 3.55 -3.24 -1.27
CA ILE A 210 3.06 -3.17 0.12
C ILE A 210 3.86 -2.15 0.96
N GLY A 211 5.11 -1.86 0.60
CA GLY A 211 5.94 -0.84 1.24
C GLY A 211 5.34 0.57 1.20
N VAL A 212 4.48 0.89 0.22
CA VAL A 212 3.85 2.20 0.11
C VAL A 212 2.51 2.32 0.86
N VAL A 213 2.03 1.24 1.48
CA VAL A 213 0.79 1.24 2.29
C VAL A 213 1.09 1.86 3.65
N ILE A 214 0.34 2.87 4.06
CA ILE A 214 0.51 3.58 5.33
C ILE A 214 -0.52 3.05 6.32
N GLY A 215 -0.08 2.79 7.56
CA GLY A 215 -0.92 2.33 8.67
C GLY A 215 -1.42 3.48 9.51
#